data_AF-A0A935S1Q4-F1
#
_entry.id   AF-A0A935S1Q4-F1
#
_cell.length_a   1.000
_cell.length_b   1.000
_cell.length_c   1.000
_cell.angle_alpha   90.00
_cell.angle_beta   90.00
_cell.angle_gamma   90.00
#
_symmetry.space_group_name_H-M   'P 1'
#
loop_
_entity.id
_entity.type
_entity.pdbx_description
1 polymer ?
#
loop_
_entity_poly.entity_id
_entity_poly.type
_entity_poly.pdbx_seq_one_letter_code
_entity_poly.pdbx_strand_id
1 'polypeptide(L)'
;MENQDKSILDLAKDFKEKYPGEKYKVVYYDDVVKRMQIEIPQEERERLKQEIPSAFAPKYNLFIFDEALFEGFYEPKNPAIADTAKSWHLNAIHALQAWDITRGSENITVAIVDNGFNLKHPALKSKVVQPYNVWKHFDLIS
;
A
#
# COMPACT_ATOMS: atom_id res chain seq x y z
N MET A 1 -27.36 -10.78 18.81
CA MET A 1 -26.43 -11.53 17.94
C MET A 1 -25.08 -10.90 18.16
N GLU A 2 -24.22 -11.55 18.93
CA GLU A 2 -22.86 -11.07 19.14
C GLU A 2 -22.13 -11.02 17.79
N ASN A 3 -21.62 -9.85 17.46
CA ASN A 3 -20.70 -9.69 16.35
C ASN A 3 -19.42 -10.43 16.77
N GLN A 4 -19.25 -11.67 16.32
CA GLN A 4 -18.04 -12.45 16.58
C GLN A 4 -16.89 -11.81 15.79
N ASP A 5 -16.29 -10.76 16.34
CA ASP A 5 -15.05 -10.18 15.83
C ASP A 5 -13.98 -11.27 15.94
N LYS A 6 -13.73 -11.96 14.82
CA LYS A 6 -12.72 -13.00 14.72
C LYS A 6 -11.35 -12.40 15.05
N SER A 7 -10.63 -13.01 15.99
CA SER A 7 -9.33 -12.50 16.41
C SER A 7 -8.28 -12.76 15.32
N ILE A 8 -7.35 -11.83 15.17
CA ILE A 8 -6.17 -12.04 14.32
C ILE A 8 -5.32 -13.21 14.82
N LEU A 9 -5.42 -13.53 16.11
CA LEU A 9 -4.74 -14.67 16.72
C LEU A 9 -5.29 -16.00 16.19
N ASP A 10 -6.60 -16.07 15.94
CA ASP A 10 -7.22 -17.27 15.36
C ASP A 10 -6.79 -17.44 13.90
N LEU A 11 -6.68 -16.34 13.15
CA LEU A 11 -6.10 -16.37 11.80
C LEU A 11 -4.65 -16.86 11.83
N ALA A 12 -3.83 -16.38 12.77
CA ALA A 12 -2.43 -16.81 12.88
C ALA A 12 -2.29 -18.30 13.22
N LYS A 13 -3.15 -18.83 14.10
CA LYS A 13 -3.21 -20.26 14.42
C LYS A 13 -3.62 -21.09 13.21
N ASP A 14 -4.75 -20.75 12.58
CA ASP A 14 -5.24 -21.43 11.38
C ASP A 14 -4.20 -21.37 10.23
N PHE A 15 -3.48 -20.25 10.12
CA PHE A 15 -2.39 -20.10 9.16
C PHE A 15 -1.27 -21.09 9.44
N LYS A 16 -0.84 -21.25 10.69
CA LYS A 16 0.22 -22.22 11.06
C LYS A 16 -0.22 -23.67 10.97
N GLU A 17 -1.51 -23.97 11.14
CA GLU A 17 -2.05 -25.31 10.89
C GLU A 17 -1.97 -25.68 9.40
N LYS A 18 -2.30 -24.74 8.50
CA LYS A 18 -2.28 -24.96 7.05
C LYS A 18 -0.87 -24.85 6.44
N TYR A 19 -0.04 -23.99 7.00
CA TYR A 19 1.33 -23.71 6.57
C TYR A 19 2.33 -24.00 7.72
N PRO A 20 2.51 -25.28 8.08
CA PRO A 20 3.38 -25.67 9.20
C PRO A 20 4.86 -25.49 8.88
N GLY A 21 5.69 -25.47 9.92
CA GLY A 21 7.15 -25.38 9.82
C GLY A 21 7.71 -23.96 9.68
N GLU A 22 9.02 -23.85 9.50
CA GLU A 22 9.77 -22.58 9.50
C GLU A 22 9.78 -21.85 8.15
N LYS A 23 9.26 -22.48 7.10
CA LYS A 23 9.24 -21.90 5.74
C LYS A 23 8.30 -20.70 5.64
N TYR A 24 7.18 -20.71 6.35
CA TYR A 24 6.19 -19.63 6.36
C TYR A 24 6.00 -19.16 7.80
N LYS A 25 6.59 -18.01 8.14
CA LYS A 25 6.63 -17.51 9.52
C LYS A 25 5.61 -16.39 9.69
N VAL A 26 4.91 -16.39 10.81
CA VAL A 26 4.16 -15.21 11.26
C VAL A 26 5.15 -14.36 12.08
N VAL A 27 5.50 -13.18 11.57
CA VAL A 27 6.51 -12.31 12.19
C VAL A 27 5.90 -11.20 13.02
N TYR A 28 4.65 -10.83 12.73
CA TYR A 28 3.93 -9.81 13.47
C TYR A 28 2.42 -9.99 13.30
N TYR A 29 1.65 -9.58 14.32
CA TYR A 29 0.21 -9.42 14.21
C TYR A 29 -0.27 -8.31 15.15
N ASP A 30 -1.39 -7.68 14.78
CA ASP A 30 -2.07 -6.64 15.54
C ASP A 30 -3.57 -6.91 15.51
N ASP A 31 -4.15 -7.14 16.70
CA ASP A 31 -5.57 -7.47 16.84
C ASP A 31 -6.48 -6.24 16.82
N VAL A 32 -5.93 -5.03 16.99
CA VAL A 32 -6.70 -3.77 16.92
C VAL A 32 -6.97 -3.43 15.45
N VAL A 33 -5.93 -3.47 14.60
CA VAL A 33 -6.07 -3.16 13.17
C VAL A 33 -6.29 -4.41 12.30
N LYS A 34 -6.40 -5.59 12.92
CA LYS A 34 -6.63 -6.90 12.27
C LYS A 34 -5.62 -7.16 11.13
N ARG A 35 -4.33 -6.94 11.41
CA ARG A 35 -3.21 -7.17 10.48
C ARG A 35 -2.35 -8.34 10.94
N MET A 36 -1.93 -9.18 10.01
CA MET A 36 -0.90 -10.19 10.20
C MET A 36 0.17 -10.02 9.14
N GLN A 37 1.44 -10.13 9.52
CA GLN A 37 2.59 -10.09 8.63
C GLN A 37 3.27 -11.45 8.62
N ILE A 38 3.58 -11.92 7.42
CA ILE A 38 4.22 -13.21 7.19
C ILE A 38 5.53 -13.03 6.43
N GLU A 39 6.54 -13.79 6.83
CA GLU A 39 7.79 -13.97 6.09
C GLU A 39 7.70 -15.29 5.32
N ILE A 40 7.92 -15.21 4.01
CA ILE A 40 7.75 -16.32 3.06
C ILE A 40 8.92 -16.35 2.07
N PRO A 41 9.22 -17.50 1.44
CA PRO A 41 10.24 -17.56 0.41
C PRO A 41 9.84 -16.72 -0.81
N GLN A 42 10.80 -15.95 -1.32
CA GLN A 42 10.56 -14.96 -2.38
C GLN A 42 10.00 -15.60 -3.65
N GLU A 43 10.47 -16.80 -4.00
CA GLU A 43 10.04 -17.55 -5.18
C GLU A 43 8.58 -18.01 -5.13
N GLU A 44 7.95 -18.04 -3.95
CA GLU A 44 6.56 -18.47 -3.77
C GLU A 44 5.59 -17.30 -3.57
N ARG A 45 6.12 -16.06 -3.49
CA ARG A 45 5.35 -14.85 -3.16
C ARG A 45 4.10 -14.70 -4.00
N GLU A 46 4.25 -14.69 -5.33
CA GLU A 46 3.12 -14.47 -6.25
C GLU A 46 2.06 -15.57 -6.16
N ARG A 47 2.50 -16.84 -6.00
CA ARG A 47 1.59 -17.98 -5.83
C ARG A 47 0.80 -17.82 -4.54
N LEU A 48 1.48 -17.56 -3.42
CA LEU A 48 0.87 -17.47 -2.09
C LEU A 48 -0.07 -16.27 -1.97
N LYS A 49 0.24 -15.15 -2.62
CA LYS A 49 -0.63 -13.96 -2.68
C LYS A 49 -1.99 -14.25 -3.31
N GLN A 50 -2.04 -15.17 -4.28
CA GLN A 50 -3.29 -15.61 -4.93
C GLN A 50 -3.97 -16.76 -4.16
N GLU A 51 -3.19 -17.68 -3.61
CA GLU A 51 -3.68 -18.89 -2.95
C GLU A 51 -4.31 -18.59 -1.59
N ILE A 52 -3.63 -17.81 -0.73
CA ILE A 52 -4.02 -17.62 0.67
C ILE A 52 -5.45 -17.05 0.82
N PRO A 53 -5.87 -16.00 0.09
CA PRO A 53 -7.23 -15.46 0.25
C PRO A 53 -8.30 -16.51 -0.06
N SER A 54 -8.10 -17.29 -1.12
CA SER A 54 -9.01 -18.37 -1.52
C SER A 54 -8.99 -19.54 -0.53
N ALA A 55 -7.81 -19.87 -0.01
CA ALA A 55 -7.57 -20.99 0.89
C ALA A 55 -8.22 -20.82 2.29
N PHE A 56 -8.51 -19.59 2.68
CA PHE A 56 -9.13 -19.23 3.96
C PHE A 56 -10.56 -18.70 3.83
N ALA A 57 -11.04 -18.47 2.61
CA ALA A 57 -12.43 -18.19 2.34
C ALA A 57 -13.32 -19.43 2.61
N PRO A 58 -14.58 -19.25 3.04
CA PRO A 58 -15.21 -17.98 3.41
C PRO A 58 -14.94 -17.60 4.88
N LYS A 59 -14.15 -18.40 5.63
CA LYS A 59 -13.89 -18.17 7.05
C LYS A 59 -13.23 -16.81 7.29
N TYR A 60 -12.33 -16.39 6.42
CA TYR A 60 -11.69 -15.08 6.43
C TYR A 60 -11.79 -14.42 5.06
N ASN A 61 -12.03 -13.11 5.05
CA ASN A 61 -11.94 -12.28 3.84
C ASN A 61 -10.61 -11.52 3.90
N LEU A 62 -9.59 -12.02 3.21
CA LEU A 62 -8.22 -11.54 3.34
C LEU A 62 -7.82 -10.65 2.16
N PHE A 63 -7.15 -9.55 2.47
CA PHE A 63 -6.45 -8.72 1.50
C PHE A 63 -4.94 -8.82 1.75
N ILE A 64 -4.17 -9.23 0.73
CA ILE A 64 -2.73 -9.47 0.84
C ILE A 64 -1.98 -8.54 -0.11
N PHE A 65 -0.97 -7.88 0.42
CA PHE A 65 -0.08 -6.98 -0.32
C PHE A 65 1.37 -7.23 0.10
N ASP A 66 2.29 -6.83 -0.76
CA ASP A 66 3.72 -7.05 -0.52
C ASP A 66 4.25 -5.97 0.41
N GLU A 67 5.13 -6.39 1.32
CA GLU A 67 6.00 -5.52 2.08
C GLU A 67 7.40 -5.71 1.52
N ALA A 68 7.98 -4.66 0.93
CA ALA A 68 9.23 -4.78 0.19
C ALA A 68 10.28 -3.81 0.72
N LEU A 69 11.48 -4.35 0.97
CA LEU A 69 12.72 -3.60 1.15
C LEU A 69 13.35 -3.48 -0.23
N PHE A 70 13.70 -2.27 -0.62
CA PHE A 70 14.36 -2.02 -1.88
C PHE A 70 15.55 -1.08 -1.64
N GLU A 71 16.50 -1.05 -2.57
CA GLU A 71 17.67 -0.17 -2.52
C GLU A 71 17.88 0.47 -3.90
N GLY A 72 18.13 1.78 -3.92
CA GLY A 72 18.50 2.54 -5.11
C GLY A 72 19.02 3.92 -4.73
N PHE A 73 19.18 4.83 -5.69
CA PHE A 73 19.55 6.22 -5.42
C PHE A 73 18.92 7.15 -6.46
N TYR A 74 18.22 8.19 -6.00
CA TYR A 74 17.47 9.16 -6.76
C TYR A 74 17.69 10.56 -6.18
N GLU A 75 18.18 11.47 -7.02
CA GLU A 75 18.29 12.88 -6.66
C GLU A 75 17.10 13.68 -7.19
N PRO A 76 16.27 14.28 -6.31
CA PRO A 76 15.15 15.10 -6.74
C PRO A 76 15.61 16.45 -7.30
N LYS A 77 15.07 16.84 -8.46
CA LYS A 77 15.40 18.11 -9.15
C LYS A 77 14.63 19.34 -8.66
N ASN A 78 13.78 19.21 -7.63
CA ASN A 78 12.98 20.35 -7.14
C ASN A 78 13.82 21.18 -6.13
N PRO A 79 14.09 22.47 -6.39
CA PRO A 79 14.89 23.32 -5.50
C PRO A 79 14.35 23.40 -4.07
N ALA A 80 13.03 23.27 -3.88
CA ALA A 80 12.41 23.27 -2.55
C ALA A 80 12.79 22.05 -1.70
N ILE A 81 13.29 20.97 -2.33
CA ILE A 81 13.74 19.77 -1.61
C ILE A 81 15.10 20.00 -0.94
N ALA A 82 15.97 20.81 -1.56
CA ALA A 82 17.27 21.17 -1.01
C ALA A 82 17.17 22.08 0.23
N ASP A 83 16.04 22.75 0.41
CA ASP A 83 15.74 23.56 1.60
C ASP A 83 15.09 22.67 2.68
N THR A 84 15.88 22.29 3.69
CA THR A 84 15.44 21.39 4.78
C THR A 84 14.26 21.93 5.58
N ALA A 85 14.10 23.25 5.68
CA ALA A 85 12.94 23.86 6.34
C ALA A 85 11.66 23.70 5.51
N LYS A 86 11.77 23.52 4.19
CA LYS A 86 10.63 23.27 3.29
C LYS A 86 10.41 21.78 3.05
N SER A 87 11.43 20.94 3.18
CA SER A 87 11.36 19.50 2.92
C SER A 87 11.27 18.62 4.18
N TRP A 88 11.15 19.20 5.38
CA TRP A 88 11.08 18.47 6.66
C TRP A 88 10.10 17.28 6.63
N HIS A 89 8.92 17.49 6.05
CA HIS A 89 7.85 16.49 5.92
C HIS A 89 8.23 15.29 5.06
N LEU A 90 9.02 15.51 3.99
CA LEU A 90 9.53 14.44 3.14
C LEU A 90 10.62 13.65 3.86
N ASN A 91 11.44 14.32 4.67
CA ASN A 91 12.45 13.66 5.50
C ASN A 91 11.81 12.81 6.61
N ALA A 92 10.76 13.31 7.25
CA ALA A 92 10.06 12.63 8.33
C ALA A 92 9.45 11.28 7.92
N ILE A 93 9.09 11.12 6.65
CA ILE A 93 8.52 9.88 6.10
C ILE A 93 9.53 9.08 5.25
N HIS A 94 10.80 9.47 5.24
CA HIS A 94 11.86 8.85 4.43
C HIS A 94 11.53 8.81 2.93
N ALA A 95 10.86 9.83 2.40
CA ALA A 95 10.42 9.87 1.00
C ALA A 95 11.58 9.84 0.00
N LEU A 96 12.73 10.44 0.33
CA LEU A 96 13.89 10.47 -0.55
C LEU A 96 14.46 9.06 -0.75
N GLN A 97 14.66 8.34 0.35
CA GLN A 97 15.08 6.93 0.34
C GLN A 97 14.01 6.01 -0.29
N ALA A 98 12.73 6.38 -0.24
CA ALA A 98 11.68 5.65 -0.94
C ALA A 98 11.70 5.92 -2.47
N TRP A 99 12.13 7.10 -2.92
CA TRP A 99 12.21 7.41 -4.36
C TRP A 99 13.42 6.83 -5.05
N ASP A 100 14.48 6.59 -4.29
CA ASP A 100 15.63 5.76 -4.65
C ASP A 100 15.18 4.37 -5.15
N ILE A 101 14.13 3.86 -4.52
CA ILE A 101 13.53 2.54 -4.75
C ILE A 101 12.53 2.57 -5.91
N THR A 102 11.53 3.45 -5.80
CA THR A 102 10.45 3.59 -6.78
C THR A 102 9.79 4.95 -6.64
N ARG A 103 9.37 5.52 -7.77
CA ARG A 103 8.58 6.75 -7.79
C ARG A 103 7.10 6.47 -8.08
N GLY A 104 6.71 5.21 -7.89
CA GLY A 104 5.43 4.67 -8.33
C GLY A 104 5.53 3.98 -9.69
N SER A 105 4.40 3.46 -10.14
CA SER A 105 4.24 2.78 -11.42
C SER A 105 3.12 3.45 -12.20
N GLU A 106 3.27 3.60 -13.52
CA GLU A 106 2.21 4.13 -14.40
C GLU A 106 0.96 3.22 -14.42
N ASN A 107 1.10 1.95 -13.99
CA ASN A 107 0.00 1.02 -13.86
C ASN A 107 -0.77 1.16 -12.53
N ILE A 108 -0.29 2.00 -11.60
CA ILE A 108 -0.94 2.24 -10.30
C ILE A 108 -1.62 3.61 -10.35
N THR A 109 -2.95 3.62 -10.27
CA THR A 109 -3.75 4.84 -10.20
C THR A 109 -4.15 5.12 -8.75
N VAL A 110 -3.88 6.34 -8.27
CA VAL A 110 -4.30 6.82 -6.94
C VAL A 110 -5.50 7.74 -7.10
N ALA A 111 -6.63 7.38 -6.50
CA ALA A 111 -7.81 8.24 -6.45
C ALA A 111 -7.71 9.18 -5.24
N ILE A 112 -7.90 10.49 -5.47
CA ILE A 112 -7.91 11.50 -4.41
C ILE A 112 -9.27 12.19 -4.41
N VAL A 113 -10.00 12.08 -3.30
CA VAL A 113 -11.32 12.70 -3.12
C VAL A 113 -11.16 13.91 -2.21
N ASP A 114 -11.22 15.09 -2.81
CA ASP A 114 -11.03 16.37 -2.14
C ASP A 114 -11.95 17.44 -2.76
N ASN A 115 -11.91 18.66 -2.23
CA ASN A 115 -12.72 19.79 -2.66
C ASN A 115 -12.30 20.40 -4.01
N GLY A 116 -11.14 20.01 -4.55
CA GLY A 116 -10.74 20.33 -5.92
C GLY A 116 -9.22 20.45 -6.13
N PHE A 117 -8.81 20.43 -7.40
CA PHE A 117 -7.41 20.53 -7.81
C PHE A 117 -7.25 21.54 -8.95
N ASN A 118 -6.14 22.28 -8.97
CA ASN A 118 -5.73 23.01 -10.16
C ASN A 118 -5.09 22.03 -11.17
N LEU A 119 -5.91 21.44 -12.04
CA LEU A 119 -5.47 20.46 -13.03
C LEU A 119 -4.49 21.02 -14.07
N LYS A 120 -4.46 22.36 -14.24
CA LYS A 120 -3.52 23.05 -15.14
C LYS A 120 -2.17 23.34 -14.48
N HIS A 121 -1.99 23.02 -13.20
CA HIS A 121 -0.72 23.26 -12.51
C HIS A 121 0.41 22.44 -13.19
N PRO A 122 1.57 23.05 -13.50
CA PRO A 122 2.65 22.37 -14.22
C PRO A 122 3.13 21.06 -13.58
N ALA A 123 3.07 20.95 -12.26
CA ALA A 123 3.46 19.74 -11.53
C ALA A 123 2.43 18.60 -11.62
N LEU A 124 1.16 18.88 -11.95
CA LEU A 124 0.07 17.91 -11.95
C LEU A 124 -0.40 17.55 -13.37
N LYS A 125 -0.21 18.45 -14.35
CA LYS A 125 -0.79 18.32 -15.70
C LYS A 125 -0.53 16.98 -16.40
N SER A 126 0.62 16.34 -16.15
CA SER A 126 1.00 15.07 -16.77
C SER A 126 0.72 13.85 -15.88
N LYS A 127 0.02 14.04 -14.76
CA LYS A 127 -0.24 13.01 -13.72
C LYS A 127 -1.74 12.77 -13.48
N VAL A 128 -2.60 13.63 -14.01
CA VAL A 128 -4.06 13.50 -13.93
C VAL A 128 -4.54 12.60 -15.06
N VAL A 129 -5.31 11.57 -14.73
CA VAL A 129 -5.84 10.59 -15.70
C VAL A 129 -7.36 10.65 -15.86
N GLN A 130 -8.11 10.76 -14.76
CA GLN A 130 -9.58 10.74 -14.75
C GLN A 130 -10.11 11.75 -13.71
N PRO A 131 -10.09 13.06 -14.02
CA PRO A 131 -10.64 14.06 -13.11
C PRO A 131 -12.16 13.96 -13.12
N TYR A 132 -12.79 13.92 -11.94
CA TYR A 132 -14.25 13.85 -11.82
C TYR A 132 -14.77 14.90 -10.86
N ASN A 133 -15.80 15.64 -11.27
CA ASN A 133 -16.52 16.56 -10.40
C ASN A 133 -17.88 15.98 -10.03
N VAL A 134 -18.04 15.55 -8.78
CA VAL A 134 -19.29 14.94 -8.28
C VAL A 134 -20.49 15.88 -8.39
N TRP A 135 -20.30 17.18 -8.14
CA TRP A 135 -21.39 18.16 -8.18
C TRP A 135 -21.88 18.43 -9.60
N LYS A 136 -20.93 18.55 -10.52
CA LYS A 136 -21.22 18.87 -11.92
C LYS A 136 -21.52 17.63 -12.76
N HIS A 137 -21.14 16.43 -12.29
CA HIS A 137 -21.27 15.16 -13.02
C HIS A 137 -20.57 15.18 -14.39
N PHE A 138 -19.36 15.76 -14.47
CA PHE A 138 -18.57 15.82 -15.71
C PHE A 138 -17.08 15.50 -15.46
N ASP A 139 -16.45 14.90 -16.47
CA ASP A 139 -15.05 14.47 -16.51
C ASP A 139 -14.06 15.60 -16.90
N LEU A 140 -14.53 16.85 -16.94
CA LEU A 140 -13.73 18.01 -17.34
C LEU A 140 -14.04 19.20 -16.43
N ILE A 141 -13.00 19.73 -15.79
CA ILE A 141 -13.09 20.98 -15.02
C ILE A 141 -12.30 22.04 -15.80
N SER A 142 -13.04 22.97 -16.41
CA SER A 142 -12.55 24.15 -17.13
C SER A 142 -11.71 25.08 -16.26
#